data_AF-A0A182SJN9-F1
#
_entry.id   AF-A0A182SJN9-F1
#
_cell.length_a   1.000
_cell.length_b   1.000
_cell.length_c   1.000
_cell.angle_alpha   90.00
_cell.angle_beta   90.00
_cell.angle_gamma   90.00
#
_symmetry.space_group_name_H-M   'P 1'
#
loop_
_entity.id
_entity.type
_entity.pdbx_description
1 polymer ?
#
loop_
_entity_poly.entity_id
_entity_poly.type
_entity_poly.pdbx_seq_one_letter_code
_entity_poly.pdbx_strand_id
1 'polypeptide(L)'
;MSEVNATGLLVAQASLVNFEDVNTTYIELEYILGKMGWNPDKLLLELSQPCEELIKVCYWLGSEVPCPKIIRRTRTDNGFCCSYNVDSTMQPVLVKLNETGPRIPYRPKRLSGAGRHVGLSILIDVEPDTYMAPTKSYYGAEVYIHDSGDFPSDADFEHVAQPGWDVIMSVIPLPIESSRTMSQVPENMRKCFLPEESDAQSKENFNLNVCMAECRLRTILNLCNCIPFYYADL
;
A
#
# COMPACT_ATOMS: atom_id res chain seq x y z
N MET A 1 31.92 -4.35 4.67
CA MET A 1 31.31 -5.65 4.26
C MET A 1 31.79 -5.93 2.85
N SER A 2 32.27 -7.13 2.54
CA SER A 2 32.60 -7.52 1.16
C SER A 2 31.32 -7.49 0.31
N GLU A 3 31.42 -7.21 -1.00
CA GLU A 3 30.26 -7.22 -1.92
C GLU A 3 29.44 -8.52 -1.82
N VAL A 4 30.12 -9.65 -1.62
CA VAL A 4 29.51 -10.98 -1.43
C VAL A 4 28.61 -11.04 -0.19
N ASN A 5 28.98 -10.37 0.90
CA ASN A 5 28.14 -10.29 2.10
C ASN A 5 26.95 -9.33 1.90
N ALA A 6 27.05 -8.35 1.00
CA ALA A 6 25.94 -7.46 0.67
C ALA A 6 24.90 -8.16 -0.23
N THR A 7 25.34 -8.97 -1.21
CA THR A 7 24.44 -9.76 -2.05
C THR A 7 23.70 -10.82 -1.24
N GLY A 8 24.37 -11.50 -0.30
CA GLY A 8 23.72 -12.43 0.62
C GLY A 8 22.65 -11.78 1.50
N LEU A 9 22.87 -10.52 1.90
CA LEU A 9 21.90 -9.75 2.68
C LEU A 9 20.65 -9.38 1.85
N LEU A 10 20.84 -9.00 0.58
CA LEU A 10 19.77 -8.65 -0.35
C LEU A 10 18.91 -9.86 -0.73
N VAL A 11 19.55 -11.02 -0.97
CA VAL A 11 18.84 -12.28 -1.21
C VAL A 11 18.07 -12.71 0.03
N ALA A 12 18.65 -12.51 1.23
CA ALA A 12 17.96 -12.85 2.47
C ALA A 12 16.69 -12.00 2.69
N GLN A 13 16.66 -10.77 2.15
CA GLN A 13 15.52 -9.86 2.24
C GLN A 13 14.38 -10.21 1.29
N ALA A 14 14.68 -10.67 0.07
CA ALA A 14 13.65 -11.18 -0.83
C ALA A 14 12.88 -12.35 -0.19
N SER A 15 13.52 -13.11 0.70
CA SER A 15 12.86 -14.15 1.49
C SER A 15 12.02 -13.63 2.67
N LEU A 16 12.14 -12.37 3.10
CA LEU A 16 11.28 -11.80 4.16
C LEU A 16 9.82 -11.65 3.69
N VAL A 17 9.60 -11.70 2.38
CA VAL A 17 8.27 -11.68 1.73
C VAL A 17 7.88 -13.10 1.27
N ASN A 18 8.74 -14.10 1.45
CA ASN A 18 8.48 -15.49 1.06
C ASN A 18 8.03 -16.30 2.28
N PHE A 19 6.96 -17.09 2.13
CA PHE A 19 6.39 -17.94 3.19
C PHE A 19 7.15 -19.27 3.36
N GLU A 20 8.36 -19.38 2.82
CA GLU A 20 9.22 -20.56 2.97
C GLU A 20 9.81 -20.67 4.39
N ASP A 21 10.19 -21.88 4.78
CA ASP A 21 10.80 -22.13 6.09
C ASP A 21 12.06 -21.29 6.28
N VAL A 22 12.06 -20.45 7.32
CA VAL A 22 13.18 -19.58 7.67
C VAL A 22 14.34 -20.42 8.20
N ASN A 23 15.45 -20.49 7.46
CA ASN A 23 16.65 -21.20 7.90
C ASN A 23 17.35 -20.46 9.05
N THR A 24 18.14 -21.16 9.88
CA THR A 24 18.84 -20.60 11.06
C THR A 24 19.71 -19.39 10.70
N THR A 25 20.30 -19.38 9.51
CA THR A 25 21.11 -18.26 8.99
C THR A 25 20.33 -16.95 8.89
N TYR A 26 19.05 -17.00 8.54
CA TYR A 26 18.21 -15.80 8.40
C TYR A 26 17.92 -15.18 9.76
N ILE A 27 17.62 -16.00 10.77
CA ILE A 27 17.38 -15.56 12.14
C ILE A 27 18.65 -14.89 12.71
N GLU A 28 19.83 -15.46 12.43
CA GLU A 28 21.11 -14.85 12.83
C GLU A 28 21.34 -13.50 12.15
N LEU A 29 21.07 -13.40 10.84
CA LEU A 29 21.20 -12.15 10.09
C LEU A 29 20.22 -11.08 10.59
N GLU A 30 18.96 -11.43 10.80
CA GLU A 30 17.94 -10.53 11.38
C GLU A 30 18.38 -10.04 12.76
N TYR A 31 18.90 -10.93 13.61
CA TYR A 31 19.40 -10.56 14.93
C TYR A 31 20.58 -9.58 14.87
N ILE A 32 21.53 -9.80 13.94
CA ILE A 32 22.67 -8.91 13.73
C ILE A 32 22.19 -7.54 13.21
N LEU A 33 21.29 -7.53 12.24
CA LEU A 33 20.69 -6.32 11.69
C LEU A 33 19.93 -5.54 12.78
N GLY A 34 19.16 -6.24 13.61
CA GLY A 34 18.49 -5.70 14.78
C GLY A 34 19.43 -5.00 15.74
N LYS A 35 20.59 -5.60 16.05
CA LYS A 35 21.63 -4.96 16.88
C LYS A 35 22.23 -3.70 16.27
N MET A 36 22.22 -3.58 14.94
CA MET A 36 22.66 -2.40 14.20
C MET A 36 21.56 -1.34 14.06
N GLY A 37 20.38 -1.54 14.66
CA GLY A 37 19.25 -0.62 14.58
C GLY A 37 18.50 -0.70 13.25
N TRP A 38 18.60 -1.81 12.54
CA TRP A 38 17.76 -2.13 11.39
C TRP A 38 16.56 -2.95 11.83
N ASN A 39 15.39 -2.60 11.29
CA ASN A 39 14.16 -3.37 11.40
C ASN A 39 13.51 -3.48 10.00
N PRO A 40 12.53 -4.37 9.79
CA PRO A 40 11.91 -4.54 8.48
C PRO A 40 11.41 -3.22 7.87
N ASP A 41 10.82 -2.33 8.67
CA ASP A 41 10.35 -1.02 8.20
C ASP A 41 11.46 -0.16 7.63
N LYS A 42 12.55 0.05 8.38
CA LYS A 42 13.68 0.86 7.94
C LYS A 42 14.35 0.24 6.73
N LEU A 43 14.44 -1.08 6.69
CA LEU A 43 15.07 -1.82 5.61
C LEU A 43 14.29 -1.65 4.30
N LEU A 44 12.97 -1.91 4.32
CA LEU A 44 12.09 -1.74 3.17
C LEU A 44 12.06 -0.28 2.71
N LEU A 45 12.10 0.67 3.65
CA LEU A 45 12.10 2.10 3.34
C LEU A 45 13.38 2.55 2.61
N GLU A 46 14.54 2.06 3.04
CA GLU A 46 15.84 2.45 2.46
C GLU A 46 16.13 1.73 1.13
N LEU A 47 15.56 0.53 0.93
CA LEU A 47 15.82 -0.29 -0.24
C LEU A 47 14.84 -0.09 -1.38
N SER A 48 13.58 0.26 -1.10
CA SER A 48 12.65 0.52 -2.18
C SER A 48 12.99 1.83 -2.89
N GLN A 49 12.83 1.86 -4.21
CA GLN A 49 13.05 3.04 -5.03
C GLN A 49 12.23 4.24 -4.49
N PRO A 50 12.84 5.43 -4.30
CA PRO A 50 12.11 6.63 -3.90
C PRO A 50 11.02 7.00 -4.91
N CYS A 51 9.88 7.52 -4.45
CA CYS A 51 8.77 7.88 -5.33
C CYS A 51 9.13 8.99 -6.32
N GLU A 52 10.05 9.86 -5.96
CA GLU A 52 10.59 10.94 -6.79
C GLU A 52 11.45 10.40 -7.94
N GLU A 53 12.07 9.23 -7.76
CA GLU A 53 12.85 8.56 -8.79
C GLU A 53 11.94 7.65 -9.64
N LEU A 54 11.00 6.93 -9.02
CA LEU A 54 10.07 6.06 -9.72
C LEU A 54 9.06 6.84 -10.58
N ILE A 55 8.50 7.95 -10.07
CA ILE A 55 7.47 8.73 -10.76
C ILE A 55 8.02 10.11 -11.13
N LYS A 56 8.55 10.22 -12.35
CA LYS A 56 9.31 11.39 -12.82
C LYS A 56 8.42 12.57 -13.23
N VAL A 57 7.30 12.29 -13.90
CA VAL A 57 6.41 13.32 -14.47
C VAL A 57 4.98 13.02 -14.09
N CYS A 58 4.23 14.05 -13.69
CA CYS A 58 2.84 13.93 -13.31
C CYS A 58 1.99 14.99 -13.99
N TYR A 59 0.90 14.57 -14.61
CA TYR A 59 -0.17 15.42 -15.08
C TYR A 59 -1.44 15.13 -14.29
N TRP A 60 -2.11 16.20 -13.88
CA TRP A 60 -3.42 16.14 -13.24
C TRP A 60 -4.34 17.14 -13.93
N LEU A 61 -5.51 16.68 -14.38
CA LEU A 61 -6.46 17.50 -15.14
C LEU A 61 -5.79 18.19 -16.36
N GLY A 62 -4.89 17.48 -17.02
CA GLY A 62 -4.21 17.93 -18.24
C GLY A 62 -3.11 18.96 -18.00
N SER A 63 -2.84 19.31 -16.75
CA SER A 63 -1.76 20.23 -16.38
C SER A 63 -0.64 19.48 -15.70
N GLU A 64 0.60 19.79 -16.07
CA GLU A 64 1.76 19.25 -15.37
C GLU A 64 1.77 19.78 -13.93
N VAL A 65 1.99 18.88 -12.97
CA VAL A 65 2.07 19.19 -11.56
C VAL A 65 3.29 18.52 -10.95
N PRO A 66 3.94 19.13 -9.95
CA PRO A 66 5.02 18.47 -9.24
C PRO A 66 4.53 17.17 -8.58
N CYS A 67 5.12 16.02 -8.95
CA CYS A 67 4.75 14.71 -8.40
C CYS A 67 4.73 14.67 -6.86
N PRO A 68 5.72 15.23 -6.13
CA PRO A 68 5.73 15.21 -4.65
C PRO A 68 4.53 15.92 -4.00
N LYS A 69 3.79 16.77 -4.75
CA LYS A 69 2.59 17.43 -4.23
C LYS A 69 1.35 16.53 -4.25
N ILE A 70 1.33 15.51 -5.10
CA ILE A 70 0.13 14.68 -5.34
C ILE A 70 0.36 13.19 -5.09
N ILE A 71 1.60 12.73 -5.18
CA ILE A 71 2.03 11.38 -4.83
C ILE A 71 2.53 11.38 -3.40
N ARG A 72 2.16 10.35 -2.65
CA ARG A 72 2.64 10.11 -1.29
C ARG A 72 3.11 8.68 -1.17
N ARG A 73 4.13 8.47 -0.35
CA ARG A 73 4.56 7.12 0.02
C ARG A 73 3.55 6.50 0.96
N THR A 74 3.19 5.25 0.74
CA THR A 74 2.23 4.46 1.52
C THR A 74 2.82 3.11 1.87
N ARG A 75 2.31 2.51 2.94
CA ARG A 75 2.63 1.13 3.32
C ARG A 75 1.62 0.18 2.68
N THR A 76 2.08 -0.90 2.07
CA THR A 76 1.28 -1.96 1.46
C THR A 76 1.82 -3.33 1.87
N ASP A 77 1.11 -4.40 1.52
CA ASP A 77 1.59 -5.79 1.63
C ASP A 77 2.86 -6.06 0.79
N ASN A 78 3.01 -5.35 -0.33
CA ASN A 78 4.20 -5.39 -1.19
C ASN A 78 5.33 -4.40 -0.77
N GLY A 79 5.25 -3.80 0.42
CA GLY A 79 6.29 -2.92 0.97
C GLY A 79 5.88 -1.46 1.00
N PHE A 80 6.75 -0.55 0.54
CA PHE A 80 6.39 0.87 0.42
C PHE A 80 6.07 1.22 -1.03
N CYS A 81 4.86 1.70 -1.29
CA CYS A 81 4.38 2.09 -2.60
C CYS A 81 4.22 3.61 -2.72
N CYS A 82 3.94 4.08 -3.94
CA CYS A 82 3.70 5.48 -4.26
C CYS A 82 2.24 5.65 -4.68
N SER A 83 1.44 6.28 -3.83
CA SER A 83 0.00 6.41 -4.01
C SER A 83 -0.43 7.82 -4.35
N TYR A 84 -1.38 7.90 -5.29
CA TYR A 84 -2.15 9.09 -5.58
C TYR A 84 -3.52 8.98 -4.91
N ASN A 85 -4.00 10.07 -4.29
CA ASN A 85 -5.39 10.18 -3.85
C ASN A 85 -5.86 9.09 -2.87
N VAL A 86 -5.07 8.87 -1.83
CA VAL A 86 -5.35 7.95 -0.73
C VAL A 86 -5.45 8.68 0.60
N ASP A 87 -6.13 8.06 1.57
CA ASP A 87 -6.25 8.55 2.92
C ASP A 87 -4.87 8.71 3.60
N SER A 88 -4.76 9.72 4.46
CA SER A 88 -3.53 10.01 5.19
C SER A 88 -3.19 8.94 6.23
N THR A 89 -4.16 8.11 6.64
CA THR A 89 -3.92 6.96 7.51
C THR A 89 -2.95 5.95 6.90
N MET A 90 -2.89 5.83 5.57
CA MET A 90 -2.00 4.90 4.86
C MET A 90 -0.54 5.37 4.79
N GLN A 91 -0.25 6.59 5.25
CA GLN A 91 1.13 7.11 5.26
C GLN A 91 1.97 6.47 6.37
N PRO A 92 3.27 6.25 6.14
CA PRO A 92 4.18 5.69 7.15
C PRO A 92 4.19 6.52 8.44
N VAL A 93 4.19 5.84 9.59
CA VAL A 93 4.23 6.47 10.92
C VAL A 93 5.40 7.44 11.11
N LEU A 94 6.54 7.15 10.48
CA LEU A 94 7.72 8.04 10.48
C LEU A 94 7.41 9.44 9.92
N VAL A 95 6.48 9.54 8.98
CA VAL A 95 6.01 10.83 8.41
C VAL A 95 5.03 11.51 9.38
N LYS A 96 4.13 10.73 10.00
CA LYS A 96 3.13 11.23 10.98
C LYS A 96 3.79 11.87 12.21
N LEU A 97 4.95 11.37 12.67
CA LEU A 97 5.69 11.94 13.81
C LEU A 97 6.20 13.36 13.59
N ASN A 98 6.38 13.76 12.32
CA ASN A 98 6.87 15.10 11.97
C ASN A 98 5.73 16.11 11.71
N GLU A 99 4.47 15.66 11.66
CA GLU A 99 3.31 16.52 11.41
C GLU A 99 2.68 17.00 12.73
N THR A 100 3.08 18.18 13.20
CA THR A 100 2.55 18.81 14.43
C THR A 100 1.27 19.64 14.21
N GLY A 101 0.65 19.53 13.03
CA GLY A 101 -0.54 20.29 12.65
C GLY A 101 -1.87 19.59 12.99
N PRO A 102 -3.00 20.34 13.06
CA PRO A 102 -4.32 19.74 13.21
C PRO A 102 -4.63 18.81 12.02
N ARG A 103 -5.06 17.57 12.30
CA ARG A 103 -5.47 16.59 11.28
C ARG A 103 -6.66 17.13 10.49
N ILE A 104 -6.43 17.51 9.24
CA ILE A 104 -7.51 17.85 8.31
C ILE A 104 -8.08 16.53 7.77
N PRO A 105 -9.39 16.27 7.89
CA PRO A 105 -9.98 15.05 7.35
C PRO A 105 -9.74 15.00 5.84
N TYR A 106 -9.16 13.89 5.38
CA TYR A 106 -8.86 13.68 3.99
C TYR A 106 -10.16 13.65 3.17
N ARG A 107 -10.14 14.31 2.01
CA ARG A 107 -11.25 14.29 1.07
C ARG A 107 -10.74 13.78 -0.27
N PRO A 108 -11.28 12.66 -0.78
CA PRO A 108 -10.89 12.12 -2.07
C PRO A 108 -11.10 13.16 -3.17
N LYS A 109 -10.06 13.40 -3.97
CA LYS A 109 -10.15 14.25 -5.16
C LYS A 109 -11.07 13.57 -6.16
N ARG A 110 -12.01 14.34 -6.69
CA ARG A 110 -12.99 13.88 -7.68
C ARG A 110 -12.74 14.54 -9.02
N LEU A 111 -13.08 13.81 -10.08
CA LEU A 111 -13.04 14.32 -11.45
C LEU A 111 -14.37 14.98 -11.82
N SER A 112 -14.31 16.05 -12.59
CA SER A 112 -15.50 16.73 -13.13
C SER A 112 -16.02 16.09 -14.43
N GLY A 113 -15.30 15.11 -14.99
CA GLY A 113 -15.65 14.45 -16.24
C GLY A 113 -14.74 13.26 -16.55
N ALA A 114 -14.93 12.66 -17.72
CA ALA A 114 -14.16 11.51 -18.21
C ALA A 114 -13.32 11.87 -19.44
N GLY A 115 -12.16 11.23 -19.59
CA GLY A 115 -11.25 11.43 -20.73
C GLY A 115 -9.77 11.33 -20.35
N ARG A 116 -8.92 11.07 -21.34
CA ARG A 116 -7.47 10.88 -21.15
C ARG A 116 -6.80 12.07 -20.46
N HIS A 117 -7.20 13.28 -20.84
CA HIS A 117 -6.60 14.52 -20.32
C HIS A 117 -7.26 15.05 -19.05
N VAL A 118 -8.29 14.39 -18.52
CA VAL A 118 -8.93 14.80 -17.27
C VAL A 118 -8.59 13.86 -16.11
N GLY A 119 -7.76 12.85 -16.33
CA GLY A 119 -7.31 11.92 -15.28
C GLY A 119 -5.94 12.28 -14.70
N LEU A 120 -5.38 11.29 -14.01
CA LEU A 120 -3.96 11.23 -13.68
C LEU A 120 -3.20 10.67 -14.89
N SER A 121 -2.06 11.26 -15.23
CA SER A 121 -1.09 10.64 -16.14
C SER A 121 0.28 10.76 -15.51
N ILE A 122 1.03 9.66 -15.51
CA ILE A 122 2.36 9.59 -14.90
C ILE A 122 3.36 8.97 -15.85
N LEU A 123 4.60 9.42 -15.76
CA LEU A 123 5.76 8.78 -16.39
C LEU A 123 6.53 8.04 -15.31
N ILE A 124 6.73 6.74 -15.53
CA ILE A 124 7.38 5.84 -14.58
C ILE A 124 8.77 5.49 -15.10
N ASP A 125 9.76 5.58 -14.22
CA ASP A 125 11.13 5.11 -14.46
C ASP A 125 11.46 3.99 -13.48
N VAL A 126 11.42 2.75 -13.96
CA VAL A 126 11.59 1.55 -13.11
C VAL A 126 13.06 1.17 -12.90
N GLU A 127 14.03 1.88 -13.49
CA GLU A 127 15.48 1.63 -13.27
C GLU A 127 15.87 0.12 -13.23
N PRO A 128 15.70 -0.63 -14.35
CA PRO A 128 15.79 -2.09 -14.35
C PRO A 128 17.15 -2.64 -13.88
N ASP A 129 18.22 -1.86 -14.04
CA ASP A 129 19.57 -2.24 -13.61
C ASP A 129 19.75 -2.26 -12.08
N THR A 130 18.80 -1.72 -11.33
CA THR A 130 18.83 -1.66 -9.85
C THR A 130 18.12 -2.85 -9.17
N TYR A 131 17.53 -3.78 -9.96
CA TYR A 131 16.78 -4.92 -9.45
C TYR A 131 17.74 -6.01 -8.96
N MET A 132 18.04 -6.03 -7.66
CA MET A 132 19.04 -6.94 -7.10
C MET A 132 18.50 -8.31 -6.65
N ALA A 133 17.22 -8.42 -6.31
CA ALA A 133 16.59 -9.67 -5.88
C ALA A 133 15.08 -9.67 -6.19
N PRO A 134 14.69 -9.71 -7.47
CA PRO A 134 13.28 -9.61 -7.84
C PRO A 134 12.53 -10.88 -7.43
N THR A 135 11.37 -10.70 -6.80
CA THR A 135 10.42 -11.79 -6.48
C THR A 135 9.58 -12.20 -7.69
N LYS A 136 9.59 -11.39 -8.76
CA LYS A 136 8.89 -11.61 -10.02
C LYS A 136 9.89 -11.82 -11.16
N SER A 137 9.49 -12.54 -12.20
CA SER A 137 10.34 -12.80 -13.38
C SER A 137 10.33 -11.66 -14.42
N TYR A 138 9.84 -10.48 -14.05
CA TYR A 138 9.75 -9.30 -14.91
C TYR A 138 10.17 -8.05 -14.14
N TYR A 139 10.55 -7.01 -14.90
CA TYR A 139 10.69 -5.64 -14.40
C TYR A 139 9.52 -4.80 -14.91
N GLY A 140 8.99 -3.95 -14.03
CA GLY A 140 7.79 -3.14 -14.28
C GLY A 140 7.23 -2.59 -12.98
N ALA A 141 6.35 -1.60 -13.09
CA ALA A 141 5.63 -1.06 -11.96
C ALA A 141 4.25 -1.73 -11.86
N GLU A 142 3.95 -2.35 -10.72
CA GLU A 142 2.62 -2.82 -10.39
C GLU A 142 1.73 -1.64 -9.99
N VAL A 143 0.58 -1.53 -10.64
CA VAL A 143 -0.39 -0.44 -10.50
C VAL A 143 -1.67 -1.02 -9.93
N TYR A 144 -2.03 -0.57 -8.74
CA TYR A 144 -3.24 -0.95 -8.03
C TYR A 144 -4.29 0.15 -8.15
N ILE A 145 -5.54 -0.23 -8.44
CA ILE A 145 -6.69 0.69 -8.47
C ILE A 145 -7.70 0.22 -7.42
N HIS A 146 -7.90 1.04 -6.39
CA HIS A 146 -8.73 0.73 -5.23
C HIS A 146 -9.44 2.00 -4.71
N ASP A 147 -10.31 1.84 -3.71
CA ASP A 147 -10.94 2.97 -3.03
C ASP A 147 -9.91 3.73 -2.17
N SER A 148 -10.04 5.06 -2.14
CA SER A 148 -9.11 5.95 -1.43
C SER A 148 -9.01 5.72 0.09
N GLY A 149 -10.05 5.19 0.71
CA GLY A 149 -10.08 4.85 2.14
C GLY A 149 -9.73 3.39 2.43
N ASP A 150 -9.43 2.61 1.40
CA ASP A 150 -9.22 1.18 1.51
C ASP A 150 -7.75 0.78 1.27
N PHE A 151 -7.30 -0.21 2.03
CA PHE A 151 -5.93 -0.70 1.93
C PHE A 151 -5.81 -1.59 0.68
N PRO A 152 -4.88 -1.31 -0.25
CA PRO A 152 -4.72 -2.15 -1.44
C PRO A 152 -4.34 -3.56 -1.02
N SER A 153 -5.02 -4.54 -1.59
CA SER A 153 -4.79 -5.96 -1.37
C SER A 153 -4.76 -6.72 -2.69
N ASP A 154 -4.29 -7.97 -2.66
CA ASP A 154 -4.33 -8.89 -3.81
C ASP A 154 -5.74 -9.09 -4.43
N ALA A 155 -6.81 -8.65 -3.77
CA ALA A 155 -8.18 -8.70 -4.28
C ALA A 155 -8.55 -7.49 -5.15
N ASP A 156 -7.74 -6.43 -5.15
CA ASP A 156 -7.97 -5.23 -5.94
C ASP A 156 -7.50 -5.38 -7.40
N PHE A 157 -7.88 -4.43 -8.24
CA PHE A 157 -7.43 -4.44 -9.63
C PHE A 157 -5.93 -4.12 -9.71
N GLU A 158 -5.17 -5.06 -10.23
CA GLU A 158 -3.73 -4.95 -10.46
C GLU A 158 -3.41 -4.99 -11.96
N HIS A 159 -2.48 -4.14 -12.40
CA HIS A 159 -1.87 -4.24 -13.72
C HIS A 159 -0.38 -3.89 -13.67
N VAL A 160 0.41 -4.48 -14.56
CA VAL A 160 1.86 -4.23 -14.64
C VAL A 160 2.17 -3.29 -15.80
N ALA A 161 2.78 -2.14 -15.49
CA ALA A 161 3.34 -1.22 -16.48
C ALA A 161 4.81 -1.54 -16.73
N GLN A 162 5.13 -2.11 -17.88
CA GLN A 162 6.50 -2.43 -18.29
C GLN A 162 7.16 -1.27 -19.07
N PRO A 163 8.51 -1.17 -19.06
CA PRO A 163 9.21 -0.18 -19.87
C PRO A 163 8.83 -0.22 -21.35
N GLY A 164 8.62 0.95 -21.94
CA GLY A 164 8.24 1.11 -23.34
C GLY A 164 6.73 0.98 -23.62
N TRP A 165 5.90 0.75 -22.59
CA TRP A 165 4.45 0.68 -22.75
C TRP A 165 3.79 2.03 -22.46
N ASP A 166 2.85 2.44 -23.31
CA ASP A 166 1.89 3.52 -23.02
C ASP A 166 0.56 2.87 -22.62
N VAL A 167 0.32 2.75 -21.31
CA VAL A 167 -0.86 2.05 -20.76
C VAL A 167 -1.95 3.06 -20.42
N ILE A 168 -3.13 2.86 -21.00
CA ILE A 168 -4.32 3.68 -20.74
C ILE A 168 -5.35 2.84 -19.99
N MET A 169 -5.65 3.24 -18.75
CA MET A 169 -6.62 2.57 -17.89
C MET A 169 -7.92 3.39 -17.83
N SER A 170 -9.03 2.80 -18.27
CA SER A 170 -10.36 3.39 -18.12
C SER A 170 -11.02 2.87 -16.85
N VAL A 171 -11.15 3.73 -15.84
CA VAL A 171 -11.73 3.36 -14.54
C VAL A 171 -13.22 3.65 -14.54
N ILE A 172 -14.04 2.60 -14.38
CA ILE A 172 -15.50 2.69 -14.28
C ILE A 172 -15.90 2.26 -12.87
N PRO A 173 -16.20 3.21 -11.95
CA PRO A 173 -16.61 2.87 -10.61
C PRO A 173 -18.01 2.24 -10.61
N LEU A 174 -18.19 1.19 -9.82
CA LEU A 174 -19.48 0.55 -9.57
C LEU A 174 -19.90 0.83 -8.12
N PRO A 175 -20.56 1.97 -7.83
CA PRO A 175 -21.02 2.26 -6.48
C PRO A 175 -22.16 1.29 -6.11
N ILE A 176 -21.98 0.57 -5.00
CA ILE A 176 -23.00 -0.29 -4.42
C ILE A 176 -23.56 0.44 -3.20
N GLU A 177 -24.78 0.97 -3.32
CA GLU A 177 -25.46 1.67 -2.24
C GLU A 177 -26.70 0.88 -1.78
N SER A 178 -26.98 0.93 -0.49
CA SER A 178 -28.20 0.34 0.07
C SER A 178 -29.34 1.36 0.13
N SER A 179 -30.58 0.87 0.06
CA SER A 179 -31.76 1.71 0.31
C SER A 179 -31.75 2.29 1.72
N ARG A 180 -32.26 3.52 1.89
CA ARG A 180 -32.44 4.14 3.22
C ARG A 180 -33.34 3.33 4.17
N THR A 181 -34.20 2.45 3.62
CA THR A 181 -35.06 1.57 4.42
C THR A 181 -34.32 0.37 5.01
N MET A 182 -33.05 0.16 4.65
CA MET A 182 -32.24 -0.97 5.13
C MET A 182 -32.04 -0.95 6.66
N SER A 183 -32.07 0.23 7.28
CA SER A 183 -32.05 0.40 8.74
C SER A 183 -33.24 -0.22 9.47
N GLN A 184 -34.35 -0.45 8.77
CA GLN A 184 -35.54 -1.10 9.34
C GLN A 184 -35.41 -2.63 9.37
N VAL A 185 -34.51 -3.19 8.57
CA VAL A 185 -34.25 -4.63 8.57
C VAL A 185 -33.30 -4.92 9.74
N PRO A 186 -33.61 -5.88 10.62
CA PRO A 186 -32.69 -6.23 11.71
C PRO A 186 -31.36 -6.80 11.20
N GLU A 187 -30.27 -6.53 11.92
CA GLU A 187 -28.89 -6.97 11.59
C GLU A 187 -28.81 -8.49 11.30
N ASN A 188 -29.48 -9.30 12.11
CA ASN A 188 -29.48 -10.77 12.00
C ASN A 188 -30.04 -11.29 10.67
N MET A 189 -30.89 -10.51 9.99
CA MET A 189 -31.43 -10.81 8.67
C MET A 189 -30.57 -10.22 7.56
N ARG A 190 -30.00 -9.02 7.76
CA ARG A 190 -29.12 -8.35 6.79
C ARG A 190 -27.77 -9.01 6.62
N LYS A 191 -27.22 -9.59 7.69
CA LYS A 191 -25.85 -10.14 7.75
C LYS A 191 -24.75 -9.11 7.43
N CYS A 192 -25.04 -7.81 7.60
CA CYS A 192 -24.07 -6.72 7.48
C CYS A 192 -24.40 -5.60 8.48
N PHE A 193 -23.37 -4.84 8.87
CA PHE A 193 -23.49 -3.69 9.75
C PHE A 193 -23.75 -2.42 8.95
N LEU A 194 -24.62 -1.55 9.47
CA LEU A 194 -24.68 -0.16 9.01
C LEU A 194 -23.60 0.68 9.71
N PRO A 195 -23.19 1.82 9.12
CA PRO A 195 -22.18 2.69 9.71
C PRO A 195 -22.48 3.10 11.16
N GLU A 196 -23.76 3.29 11.50
CA GLU A 196 -24.19 3.68 12.84
C GLU A 196 -24.20 2.53 13.85
N GLU A 197 -24.14 1.27 13.38
CA GLU A 197 -24.27 0.05 14.19
C GLU A 197 -22.92 -0.57 14.54
N SER A 198 -21.84 -0.17 13.85
CA SER A 198 -20.51 -0.73 14.10
C SER A 198 -19.94 -0.20 15.42
N ASP A 199 -19.69 -1.11 16.35
CA ASP A 199 -18.98 -0.85 17.62
C ASP A 199 -17.45 -0.89 17.45
N ALA A 200 -16.95 -1.04 16.21
CA ALA A 200 -15.54 -1.01 15.90
C ALA A 200 -14.92 0.33 16.31
N GLN A 201 -13.68 0.31 16.83
CA GLN A 201 -12.93 1.52 17.20
C GLN A 201 -12.80 2.52 16.02
N SER A 202 -13.00 2.04 14.80
CA SER A 202 -12.91 2.77 13.53
C SER A 202 -14.30 3.16 12.98
N LYS A 203 -15.14 3.85 13.78
CA LYS A 203 -16.52 4.22 13.40
C LYS A 203 -16.66 5.02 12.11
N GLU A 204 -15.61 5.74 11.67
CA GLU A 204 -15.71 6.61 10.49
C GLU A 204 -15.38 5.90 9.17
N ASN A 205 -14.68 4.76 9.17
CA ASN A 205 -14.15 4.11 7.94
C ASN A 205 -14.31 2.58 7.94
N PHE A 206 -15.33 2.03 8.61
CA PHE A 206 -15.56 0.58 8.62
C PHE A 206 -16.05 0.08 7.25
N ASN A 207 -15.22 -0.67 6.55
CA ASN A 207 -15.55 -1.35 5.30
C ASN A 207 -15.24 -2.86 5.39
N LEU A 208 -15.64 -3.64 4.38
CA LEU A 208 -15.42 -5.09 4.35
C LEU A 208 -13.93 -5.45 4.40
N ASN A 209 -13.09 -4.72 3.68
CA ASN A 209 -11.67 -5.01 3.57
C ASN A 209 -10.91 -4.72 4.87
N VAL A 210 -11.25 -3.64 5.58
CA VAL A 210 -10.80 -3.34 6.96
C VAL A 210 -11.24 -4.45 7.92
N CYS A 211 -12.49 -4.88 7.86
CA CYS A 211 -12.98 -5.99 8.70
C CYS A 211 -12.22 -7.30 8.44
N MET A 212 -12.00 -7.63 7.17
CA MET A 212 -11.23 -8.82 6.78
C MET A 212 -9.76 -8.71 7.18
N ALA A 213 -9.18 -7.51 7.11
CA ALA A 213 -7.83 -7.21 7.57
C ALA A 213 -7.68 -7.41 9.09
N GLU A 214 -8.59 -6.87 9.90
CA GLU A 214 -8.63 -7.09 11.36
C GLU A 214 -8.81 -8.57 11.71
N CYS A 215 -9.67 -9.28 10.98
CA CYS A 215 -9.91 -10.71 11.16
C CYS A 215 -8.63 -11.54 10.89
N ARG A 216 -7.92 -11.23 9.79
CA ARG A 216 -6.63 -11.86 9.45
C ARG A 216 -5.60 -11.56 10.52
N LEU A 217 -5.43 -10.30 10.92
CA LEU A 217 -4.49 -9.88 11.96
C LEU A 217 -4.74 -10.62 13.29
N ARG A 218 -5.99 -10.69 13.74
CA ARG A 218 -6.36 -11.43 14.96
C ARG A 218 -6.01 -12.91 14.85
N THR A 219 -6.21 -13.52 13.69
CA THR A 219 -5.88 -14.92 13.44
C THR A 219 -4.37 -15.15 13.47
N ILE A 220 -3.60 -14.27 12.82
CA ILE A 220 -2.13 -14.33 12.81
C ILE A 220 -1.57 -14.17 14.23
N LEU A 221 -2.10 -13.23 15.01
CA LEU A 221 -1.72 -13.07 16.42
C LEU A 221 -1.98 -14.33 17.24
N ASN A 222 -3.14 -14.97 17.06
CA ASN A 222 -3.50 -16.18 17.82
C ASN A 222 -2.66 -17.40 17.44
N LEU A 223 -2.27 -17.54 16.16
CA LEU A 223 -1.54 -18.71 15.66
C LEU A 223 -0.02 -18.54 15.72
N CYS A 224 0.47 -17.36 15.35
CA CYS A 224 1.89 -17.09 15.13
C CYS A 224 2.50 -16.15 16.19
N ASN A 225 1.67 -15.45 16.96
CA ASN A 225 2.10 -14.49 17.99
C ASN A 225 3.06 -13.40 17.46
N CYS A 226 2.87 -12.98 16.21
CA CYS A 226 3.62 -11.93 15.53
C CYS A 226 2.67 -11.02 14.72
N ILE A 227 3.13 -9.82 14.36
CA ILE A 227 2.37 -8.87 13.53
C ILE A 227 3.16 -8.68 12.22
N PRO A 228 2.57 -9.00 11.05
CA PRO A 228 3.19 -8.71 9.77
C PRO A 228 3.46 -7.22 9.60
N PHE A 229 4.53 -6.90 8.87
CA PHE A 229 4.96 -5.53 8.59
C PHE A 229 3.77 -4.62 8.24
N TYR A 230 2.96 -4.97 7.25
CA TYR A 230 1.93 -4.09 6.72
C TYR A 230 0.72 -3.83 7.63
N TYR A 231 0.60 -4.49 8.79
CA TYR A 231 -0.51 -4.32 9.73
C TYR A 231 -0.25 -3.33 10.89
N ALA A 232 0.88 -2.61 10.89
CA ALA A 232 1.34 -1.86 12.05
C ALA A 232 0.43 -0.71 12.57
N ASP A 233 -0.66 -0.38 11.88
CA ASP A 233 -1.58 0.72 12.22
C ASP A 233 -3.05 0.26 12.49
N LEU A 234 -3.32 -1.04 12.62
CA LEU A 234 -4.63 -1.59 13.06
C LEU A 234 -4.64 -1.97 14.55
#